data_AF-A0A820T0B0-F1
#
_entry.id   AF-A0A820T0B0-F1
#
_cell.length_a   1.000
_cell.length_b   1.000
_cell.length_c   1.000
_cell.angle_alpha   90.00
_cell.angle_beta   90.00
_cell.angle_gamma   90.00
#
_symmetry.space_group_name_H-M   'P 1'
#
loop_
_entity.id
_entity.type
_entity.pdbx_description
1 polymer ?
#
loop_
_entity_poly.entity_id
_entity_poly.type
_entity_poly.pdbx_seq_one_letter_code
_entity_poly.pdbx_strand_id
1 'polypeptide(L)'
;IKFIVEDDKTLQRKLLQTIDVLISTDKIKVRSLLTQYSSNINSYYIDMHILKRAARKLLKQYNFDLHDFPNLAMHEKITFLKTLFVRKYLERKNTCDDEDDQSWNEQIKELIHDNHDLKIKLIDLCIDYTDLDSAVEWTRFYNLEDFEIPEQVRIHRQNILKGDTITQTISIKPSSCLTKQIKDNIYKPTVILSDIVYIELDSDVDPFLNRFECARCNVGSHLPFVGFDCETFMDPTQRTLSSQIISTIQLASLLLSRNQYLYGIFDMLALRLQFDIKSLAELAQRLFCSRDFILLTYNYACDTSSLIENYPSMNDALMQGTAVIDLFRVQQYISEHFPQVFPYYDPLLNSKSRGLSELVRLCFGKPLDKSMQTSDWRKRPLKQAQLIYSVLDARVLVDIALLIENRTHSLQIPWSWSHFKGYIWTNKAFKKRVGMSQKLENS
;
A
#
# COMPACT_ATOMS: atom_id res chain seq x y z
N ILE A 1 -25.00 9.64 28.07
CA ILE A 1 -24.16 10.80 27.69
C ILE A 1 -24.98 11.84 26.95
N LYS A 2 -25.55 11.53 25.77
CA LYS A 2 -26.34 12.48 24.98
C LYS A 2 -27.39 13.23 25.82
N PHE A 3 -28.27 12.50 26.50
CA PHE A 3 -29.35 13.05 27.36
C PHE A 3 -28.90 13.88 28.59
N ILE A 4 -27.63 13.83 28.99
CA ILE A 4 -27.10 14.54 30.18
C ILE A 4 -26.25 15.75 29.77
N VAL A 5 -25.67 15.72 28.57
CA VAL A 5 -24.70 16.70 28.08
C VAL A 5 -25.33 17.65 27.05
N GLU A 6 -26.47 17.30 26.45
CA GLU A 6 -27.05 18.05 25.31
C GLU A 6 -27.41 19.51 25.63
N ASP A 7 -27.81 19.81 26.87
CA ASP A 7 -28.31 21.14 27.24
C ASP A 7 -27.35 21.93 28.17
N ASP A 8 -26.24 21.34 28.62
CA ASP A 8 -25.28 21.99 29.54
C ASP A 8 -23.95 22.28 28.85
N LYS A 9 -23.72 23.56 28.50
CA LYS A 9 -22.48 24.03 27.86
C LYS A 9 -21.22 23.75 28.69
N THR A 10 -21.33 23.73 30.01
CA THR A 10 -20.18 23.45 30.90
C THR A 10 -19.77 21.99 30.79
N LEU A 11 -20.75 21.08 30.79
CA LEU A 11 -20.50 19.65 30.60
C LEU A 11 -20.01 19.34 29.18
N GLN A 12 -20.55 20.02 28.16
CA GLN A 12 -20.09 19.90 26.78
C GLN A 12 -18.62 20.30 26.64
N ARG A 13 -18.24 21.46 27.17
CA ARG A 13 -16.85 21.93 27.16
C ARG A 13 -15.93 20.96 27.89
N LYS A 14 -16.35 20.47 29.07
CA LYS A 14 -15.56 19.51 29.86
C LYS A 14 -15.39 18.17 29.14
N LEU A 15 -16.40 17.71 28.43
CA LEU A 15 -16.33 16.51 27.58
C LEU A 15 -15.29 16.70 26.47
N LEU A 16 -15.35 17.82 25.72
CA LEU A 16 -14.34 18.09 24.68
C LEU A 16 -12.94 18.24 25.26
N GLN A 17 -12.77 18.92 26.40
CA GLN A 17 -11.47 19.04 27.07
C GLN A 17 -10.91 17.67 27.46
N THR A 18 -11.77 16.77 27.92
CA THR A 18 -11.37 15.39 28.25
C THR A 18 -10.89 14.66 26.99
N ILE A 19 -11.64 14.76 25.88
CA ILE A 19 -11.26 14.17 24.60
C ILE A 19 -9.96 14.81 24.07
N ASP A 20 -9.79 16.12 24.20
CA ASP A 20 -8.59 16.84 23.77
C ASP A 20 -7.34 16.36 24.51
N VAL A 21 -7.42 16.16 25.83
CA VAL A 21 -6.33 15.56 26.62
C VAL A 21 -6.04 14.14 26.16
N LEU A 22 -7.05 13.34 25.83
CA LEU A 22 -6.85 11.97 25.31
C LEU A 22 -6.17 11.94 23.92
N ILE A 23 -6.30 13.01 23.14
CA ILE A 23 -5.63 13.20 21.83
C ILE A 23 -4.17 13.64 21.99
N SER A 24 -3.74 13.97 23.21
CA SER A 24 -2.39 14.46 23.48
C SER A 24 -1.31 13.43 23.12
N THR A 25 -0.19 13.94 22.60
CA THR A 25 1.04 13.18 22.38
C THR A 25 1.74 12.83 23.70
N ASP A 26 1.46 13.60 24.76
CA ASP A 26 1.97 13.37 26.11
C ASP A 26 1.21 12.22 26.81
N LYS A 27 1.83 11.04 26.79
CA LYS A 27 1.25 9.83 27.40
C LYS A 27 1.15 9.89 28.92
N ILE A 28 1.89 10.78 29.58
CA ILE A 28 1.78 10.95 31.04
C ILE A 28 0.46 11.65 31.35
N LYS A 29 0.12 12.71 30.61
CA LYS A 29 -1.18 13.41 30.75
C LYS A 29 -2.37 12.51 30.46
N VAL A 30 -2.27 11.68 29.41
CA VAL A 30 -3.32 10.71 29.07
C VAL A 30 -3.50 9.70 30.22
N ARG A 31 -2.40 9.16 30.77
CA ARG A 31 -2.45 8.21 31.89
C ARG A 31 -3.02 8.83 33.16
N SER A 32 -2.62 10.05 33.52
CA SER A 32 -3.17 10.72 34.71
C SER A 32 -4.69 10.92 34.60
N LEU A 33 -5.18 11.24 33.40
CA LEU A 33 -6.61 11.37 33.14
C LEU A 33 -7.33 10.02 33.29
N LEU A 34 -6.77 8.94 32.72
CA LEU A 34 -7.36 7.59 32.84
C LEU A 34 -7.40 7.10 34.29
N THR A 35 -6.35 7.39 35.07
CA THR A 35 -6.30 7.09 36.52
C THR A 35 -7.35 7.90 37.29
N GLN A 36 -7.53 9.19 36.97
CA GLN A 36 -8.54 10.05 37.60
C GLN A 36 -9.96 9.50 37.43
N TYR A 37 -10.25 8.87 36.30
CA TYR A 37 -11.55 8.26 36.00
C TYR A 37 -11.60 6.75 36.26
N SER A 38 -10.67 6.21 37.06
CA SER A 38 -10.60 4.79 37.44
C SER A 38 -10.72 3.82 36.26
N SER A 39 -10.19 4.22 35.09
CA SER A 39 -10.30 3.46 33.85
C SER A 39 -9.05 2.61 33.63
N ASN A 40 -9.21 1.28 33.57
CA ASN A 40 -8.13 0.33 33.28
C ASN A 40 -7.77 0.24 31.78
N ILE A 41 -8.16 1.24 30.98
CA ILE A 41 -7.90 1.26 29.55
C ILE A 41 -6.41 1.54 29.36
N ASN A 42 -5.71 0.63 28.71
CA ASN A 42 -4.33 0.88 28.34
C ASN A 42 -4.30 1.96 27.23
N SER A 43 -3.56 3.04 27.48
CA SER A 43 -3.42 4.23 26.62
C SER A 43 -2.98 3.93 25.18
N TYR A 44 -2.41 2.75 24.93
CA TYR A 44 -2.03 2.28 23.59
C TYR A 44 -3.21 1.79 22.73
N TYR A 45 -4.33 1.40 23.33
CA TYR A 45 -5.54 0.96 22.61
C TYR A 45 -6.51 2.10 22.32
N ILE A 46 -6.14 3.33 22.67
CA ILE A 46 -6.97 4.51 22.39
C ILE A 46 -6.79 4.88 20.92
N ASP A 47 -7.85 4.68 20.14
CA ASP A 47 -7.89 5.07 18.74
C ASP A 47 -7.95 6.60 18.61
N MET A 48 -6.79 7.19 18.32
CA MET A 48 -6.60 8.63 18.18
C MET A 48 -7.36 9.19 16.96
N HIS A 49 -7.66 8.38 15.95
CA HIS A 49 -8.44 8.80 14.80
C HIS A 49 -9.93 8.93 15.15
N ILE A 50 -10.49 7.94 15.85
CA ILE A 50 -11.88 7.99 16.35
C ILE A 50 -12.07 9.18 17.27
N LEU A 51 -11.12 9.42 18.20
CA LEU A 51 -11.20 10.55 19.12
C LEU A 51 -11.16 11.90 18.41
N LYS A 52 -10.25 12.10 17.45
CA LYS A 52 -10.19 13.35 16.66
C LYS A 52 -11.47 13.56 15.85
N ARG A 53 -12.01 12.50 15.22
CA ARG A 53 -13.27 12.57 14.48
C ARG A 53 -14.44 12.93 15.40
N ALA A 54 -14.51 12.33 16.59
CA ALA A 54 -15.51 12.65 17.59
C ALA A 54 -15.37 14.11 18.07
N ALA A 55 -14.15 14.54 18.38
CA ALA A 55 -13.87 15.91 18.84
C ALA A 55 -14.32 16.96 17.81
N ARG A 56 -14.01 16.78 16.52
CA ARG A 56 -14.47 17.69 15.44
C ARG A 56 -15.99 17.75 15.34
N LYS A 57 -16.66 16.60 15.39
CA LYS A 57 -18.13 16.52 15.34
C LYS A 57 -18.74 17.29 16.51
N LEU A 58 -18.24 17.07 17.72
CA LEU A 58 -18.74 17.73 18.92
C LEU A 58 -18.39 19.23 18.94
N LEU A 59 -17.23 19.63 18.44
CA LEU A 59 -16.82 21.04 18.32
C LEU A 59 -17.77 21.82 17.42
N LYS A 60 -18.14 21.24 16.27
CA LYS A 60 -19.15 21.80 15.36
C LYS A 60 -20.56 21.76 15.97
N GLN A 61 -20.93 20.65 16.61
CA GLN A 61 -22.26 20.47 17.19
C GLN A 61 -22.54 21.46 18.33
N TYR A 62 -21.54 21.71 19.19
CA TYR A 62 -21.68 22.59 20.35
C TYR A 62 -21.22 24.03 20.10
N ASN A 63 -20.75 24.33 18.88
CA ASN A 63 -20.31 25.65 18.45
C ASN A 63 -19.21 26.25 19.36
N PHE A 64 -18.16 25.47 19.60
CA PHE A 64 -16.96 25.93 20.31
C PHE A 64 -15.82 26.30 19.35
N ASP A 65 -14.93 27.18 19.80
CA ASP A 65 -13.72 27.55 19.07
C ASP A 65 -12.61 26.50 19.26
N LEU A 66 -11.85 26.23 18.21
CA LEU A 66 -10.70 25.33 18.23
C LEU A 66 -9.57 25.84 19.15
N HIS A 67 -9.47 27.15 19.38
CA HIS A 67 -8.48 27.74 20.29
C HIS A 67 -8.55 27.20 21.72
N ASP A 68 -9.73 26.77 22.17
CA ASP A 68 -9.94 26.18 23.50
C ASP A 68 -9.38 24.74 23.63
N PHE A 69 -8.95 24.11 22.52
CA PHE A 69 -8.58 22.69 22.43
C PHE A 69 -7.21 22.52 21.76
N PRO A 70 -6.10 22.71 22.51
CA PRO A 70 -4.76 22.84 21.94
C PRO A 70 -4.24 21.56 21.28
N ASN A 71 -4.63 20.37 21.75
CA ASN A 71 -4.15 19.13 21.13
C ASN A 71 -4.83 18.90 19.78
N LEU A 72 -6.15 19.10 19.71
CA LEU A 72 -6.89 19.03 18.45
C LEU A 72 -6.38 20.09 17.46
N ALA A 73 -6.16 21.33 17.92
CA ALA A 73 -5.60 22.40 17.11
C ALA A 73 -4.23 22.02 16.52
N MET A 74 -3.35 21.42 17.32
CA MET A 74 -2.05 20.92 16.87
C MET A 74 -2.18 19.85 15.77
N HIS A 75 -3.11 18.90 15.92
CA HIS A 75 -3.36 17.88 14.90
C HIS A 75 -3.93 18.46 13.60
N GLU A 76 -4.77 19.49 13.66
CA GLU A 76 -5.24 20.20 12.47
C GLU A 76 -4.09 20.89 11.75
N LYS A 77 -3.18 21.55 12.48
CA LYS A 77 -1.96 22.13 11.91
C LYS A 77 -1.08 21.09 11.23
N ILE A 78 -0.85 19.94 11.87
CA ILE A 78 -0.09 18.82 11.26
C ILE A 78 -0.79 18.30 9.99
N THR A 79 -2.12 18.23 10.00
CA THR A 79 -2.90 17.78 8.84
C THR A 79 -2.75 18.75 7.68
N PHE A 80 -2.90 20.05 7.93
CA PHE A 80 -2.71 21.08 6.93
C PHE A 80 -1.27 21.11 6.39
N LEU A 81 -0.27 20.96 7.27
CA LEU A 81 1.14 20.84 6.89
C LEU A 81 1.36 19.70 5.90
N LYS A 82 0.78 18.51 6.16
CA LYS A 82 0.86 17.38 5.24
C LYS A 82 0.21 17.68 3.88
N THR A 83 -0.94 18.35 3.87
CA THR A 83 -1.60 18.77 2.62
C THR A 83 -0.72 19.71 1.81
N LEU A 84 0.01 20.64 2.44
CA LEU A 84 0.97 21.49 1.75
C LEU A 84 2.06 20.68 1.05
N PHE A 85 2.59 19.63 1.69
CA PHE A 85 3.58 18.74 1.09
C PHE A 85 3.00 17.92 -0.07
N VAL A 86 1.80 17.36 0.08
CA VAL A 86 1.10 16.66 -1.02
C VAL A 86 0.95 17.60 -2.22
N ARG A 87 0.49 18.84 -2.00
CA ARG A 87 0.32 19.82 -3.06
C ARG A 87 1.64 20.15 -3.76
N LYS A 88 2.72 20.37 -3.01
CA LYS A 88 4.04 20.73 -3.56
C LYS A 88 4.71 19.58 -4.32
N TYR A 89 4.73 18.38 -3.74
CA TYR A 89 5.54 17.28 -4.25
C TYR A 89 4.77 16.24 -5.08
N LEU A 90 3.44 16.15 -4.92
CA LEU A 90 2.62 15.14 -5.60
C LEU A 90 1.65 15.72 -6.63
N GLU A 91 1.02 16.87 -6.33
CA GLU A 91 0.00 17.46 -7.21
C GLU A 91 0.58 18.41 -8.28
N ARG A 92 1.78 18.95 -8.05
CA ARG A 92 2.42 19.93 -8.94
C ARG A 92 2.87 19.27 -10.25
N LYS A 93 2.26 19.67 -11.37
CA LYS A 93 2.65 19.26 -12.74
C LYS A 93 3.76 20.17 -13.27
N ASN A 94 5.02 19.71 -13.30
CA ASN A 94 6.16 20.17 -14.11
C ASN A 94 6.25 21.67 -14.53
N THR A 95 5.76 22.60 -13.71
CA THR A 95 5.83 24.05 -13.95
C THR A 95 6.63 24.63 -12.80
N CYS A 96 7.86 25.03 -13.11
CA CYS A 96 8.78 25.72 -12.22
C CYS A 96 8.37 27.19 -12.15
N ASP A 97 7.28 27.49 -11.45
CA ASP A 97 6.85 28.86 -11.21
C ASP A 97 7.31 29.30 -9.80
N ASP A 98 8.27 30.24 -9.72
CA ASP A 98 8.88 30.70 -8.46
C ASP A 98 7.86 31.31 -7.47
N GLU A 99 6.75 31.86 -7.98
CA GLU A 99 5.68 32.46 -7.17
C GLU A 99 4.93 31.44 -6.30
N ASP A 100 4.74 30.21 -6.79
CA ASP A 100 4.07 29.14 -6.07
C ASP A 100 4.93 28.58 -4.92
N ASP A 101 6.25 28.51 -5.12
CA ASP A 101 7.18 28.10 -4.06
C ASP A 101 7.30 29.17 -2.97
N GLN A 102 7.25 30.45 -3.34
CA GLN A 102 7.20 31.53 -2.38
C GLN A 102 5.90 31.50 -1.56
N SER A 103 4.75 31.31 -2.22
CA SER A 103 3.46 31.14 -1.56
C SER A 103 3.43 29.93 -0.61
N TRP A 104 4.05 28.82 -1.02
CA TRP A 104 4.16 27.63 -0.18
C TRP A 104 5.04 27.90 1.06
N ASN A 105 6.20 28.54 0.87
CA ASN A 105 7.11 28.89 1.96
C ASN A 105 6.46 29.84 2.97
N GLU A 106 5.64 30.79 2.52
CA GLU A 106 4.88 31.69 3.39
C GLU A 106 3.83 30.94 4.21
N GLN A 107 3.08 30.02 3.60
CA GLN A 107 2.11 29.18 4.30
C GLN A 107 2.76 28.28 5.36
N ILE A 108 3.95 27.75 5.09
CA ILE A 108 4.73 26.98 6.08
C ILE A 108 5.15 27.86 7.26
N LYS A 109 5.67 29.06 6.97
CA LYS A 109 6.11 30.01 8.01
C LYS A 109 4.96 30.46 8.91
N GLU A 110 3.80 30.76 8.32
CA GLU A 110 2.58 31.13 9.04
C GLU A 110 2.04 29.96 9.88
N LEU A 111 2.04 28.74 9.35
CA LEU A 111 1.50 27.60 10.08
C LEU A 111 2.34 27.22 11.31
N ILE A 112 3.67 27.23 11.15
CA ILE A 112 4.64 26.76 12.14
C ILE A 112 4.91 27.84 13.19
N HIS A 113 5.07 29.09 12.77
CA HIS A 113 5.56 30.18 13.62
C HIS A 113 6.73 29.71 14.51
N ASP A 114 6.60 29.79 15.84
CA ASP A 114 7.60 29.36 16.81
C ASP A 114 7.35 28.00 17.45
N ASN A 115 6.39 27.22 16.94
CA ASN A 115 6.08 25.92 17.50
C ASN A 115 7.17 24.89 17.17
N HIS A 116 7.96 24.50 18.17
CA HIS A 116 9.09 23.58 18.01
C HIS A 116 8.68 22.20 17.48
N ASP A 117 7.57 21.62 17.97
CA ASP A 117 7.10 20.31 17.52
C ASP A 117 6.73 20.31 16.03
N LEU A 118 6.15 21.42 15.53
CA LEU A 118 5.87 21.59 14.11
C LEU A 118 7.15 21.80 13.28
N LYS A 119 8.18 22.46 13.84
CA LYS A 119 9.50 22.58 13.19
C LYS A 119 10.11 21.20 12.97
N ILE A 120 10.11 20.34 13.99
CA ILE A 120 10.60 18.95 13.84
C ILE A 120 9.74 18.17 12.84
N LYS A 121 8.42 18.32 12.91
CA LYS A 121 7.50 17.63 11.98
C LYS A 121 7.69 18.08 10.52
N LEU A 122 8.03 19.34 10.27
CA LEU A 122 8.41 19.84 8.95
C LEU A 122 9.65 19.11 8.43
N ILE A 123 10.69 18.98 9.26
CA ILE A 123 11.92 18.30 8.88
C ILE A 123 11.67 16.82 8.57
N ASP A 124 10.87 16.14 9.39
CA ASP A 124 10.43 14.77 9.11
C ASP A 124 9.73 14.66 7.75
N LEU A 125 8.88 15.63 7.41
CA LEU A 125 8.16 15.62 6.12
C LEU A 125 9.12 15.85 4.95
N CYS A 126 10.08 16.77 5.05
CA CYS A 126 11.11 16.93 4.02
C CYS A 126 11.87 15.63 3.78
N ILE A 127 12.23 14.91 4.85
CA ILE A 127 12.83 13.57 4.77
C ILE A 127 11.89 12.58 4.08
N ASP A 128 10.63 12.51 4.52
CA ASP A 128 9.64 11.56 4.00
C ASP A 128 9.44 11.72 2.49
N TYR A 129 9.57 12.96 1.99
CA TYR A 129 9.53 13.31 0.57
C TYR A 129 10.90 13.33 -0.12
N THR A 130 11.95 12.83 0.53
CA THR A 130 13.34 12.75 0.02
C THR A 130 14.00 14.09 -0.33
N ASP A 131 13.45 15.20 0.15
CA ASP A 131 13.97 16.55 -0.05
C ASP A 131 14.87 16.96 1.11
N LEU A 132 16.07 16.37 1.14
CA LEU A 132 17.07 16.66 2.17
C LEU A 132 17.64 18.07 2.07
N ASP A 133 17.63 18.66 0.88
CA ASP A 133 18.12 20.03 0.67
C ASP A 133 17.18 21.03 1.35
N SER A 134 15.87 20.93 1.09
CA SER A 134 14.87 21.72 1.82
C SER A 134 14.90 21.43 3.32
N ALA A 135 15.12 20.19 3.74
CA ALA A 135 15.27 19.87 5.16
C ALA A 135 16.42 20.67 5.79
N VAL A 136 17.59 20.69 5.15
CA VAL A 136 18.74 21.47 5.64
C VAL A 136 18.43 22.98 5.62
N GLU A 137 17.78 23.50 4.59
CA GLU A 137 17.37 24.91 4.53
C GLU A 137 16.45 25.29 5.67
N TRP A 138 15.43 24.48 5.95
CA TRP A 138 14.50 24.72 7.06
C TRP A 138 15.16 24.60 8.43
N THR A 139 16.10 23.65 8.62
CA THR A 139 16.88 23.60 9.88
C THR A 139 17.71 24.85 10.10
N ARG A 140 18.29 25.42 9.04
CA ARG A 140 19.03 26.70 9.11
C ARG A 140 18.09 27.87 9.39
N PHE A 141 16.96 27.92 8.68
CA PHE A 141 15.98 28.99 8.83
C PHE A 141 15.43 29.09 10.25
N TYR A 142 15.12 27.95 10.86
CA TYR A 142 14.61 27.88 12.24
C TYR A 142 15.70 27.77 13.31
N ASN A 143 16.97 27.80 12.92
CA ASN A 143 18.12 27.65 13.82
C ASN A 143 18.03 26.41 14.73
N LEU A 144 17.76 25.25 14.14
CA LEU A 144 17.68 23.96 14.85
C LEU A 144 19.08 23.35 15.06
N GLU A 145 19.33 22.91 16.28
CA GLU A 145 20.61 22.34 16.71
C GLU A 145 20.79 20.89 16.22
N ASP A 146 22.05 20.41 16.16
CA ASP A 146 22.38 19.04 15.70
C ASP A 146 21.66 17.92 16.46
N PHE A 147 21.37 18.14 17.75
CA PHE A 147 20.71 17.13 18.59
C PHE A 147 19.19 17.08 18.39
N GLU A 148 18.61 18.12 17.78
CA GLU A 148 17.17 18.25 17.56
C GLU A 148 16.75 17.62 16.22
N ILE A 149 17.70 17.43 15.30
CA ILE A 149 17.42 17.02 13.93
C ILE A 149 17.80 15.56 13.66
N PRO A 150 17.12 14.87 12.73
CA PRO A 150 17.46 13.50 12.39
C PRO A 150 18.86 13.36 11.79
N GLU A 151 19.52 12.23 12.09
CA GLU A 151 20.90 11.92 11.71
C GLU A 151 21.21 12.14 10.22
N GLN A 152 20.28 11.77 9.34
CA GLN A 152 20.42 11.96 7.89
C GLN A 152 20.55 13.43 7.48
N VAL A 153 19.80 14.34 8.12
CA VAL A 153 19.87 15.78 7.85
C VAL A 153 21.14 16.36 8.43
N ARG A 154 21.58 15.86 9.60
CA ARG A 154 22.85 16.25 10.22
C ARG A 154 24.04 15.91 9.33
N ILE A 155 24.10 14.68 8.81
CA ILE A 155 25.14 14.24 7.87
C ILE A 155 25.11 15.11 6.60
N HIS A 156 23.92 15.30 6.02
CA HIS A 156 23.76 16.09 4.79
C HIS A 156 24.20 17.55 4.98
N ARG A 157 23.81 18.17 6.09
CA ARG A 157 24.23 19.53 6.48
C ARG A 157 25.75 19.64 6.65
N GLN A 158 26.40 18.65 7.25
CA GLN A 158 27.85 18.61 7.40
C GLN A 158 28.57 18.45 6.06
N ASN A 159 28.01 17.68 5.12
CA ASN A 159 28.56 17.54 3.77
C ASN A 159 28.48 18.88 3.01
N ILE A 160 27.35 19.59 3.10
CA ILE A 160 27.19 20.92 2.48
C ILE A 160 28.18 21.93 3.07
N LEU A 161 28.39 21.93 4.40
CA LEU A 161 29.31 22.87 5.08
C LEU A 161 30.79 22.61 4.75
N LYS A 162 31.16 21.38 4.39
CA LYS A 162 32.54 21.03 4.00
C LYS A 162 32.91 21.45 2.58
N GLY A 163 31.98 22.07 1.84
CA GLY A 163 32.23 22.54 0.47
C GLY A 163 32.27 21.42 -0.57
N ASP A 164 31.87 20.20 -0.21
CA ASP A 164 31.71 19.10 -1.16
C ASP A 164 30.45 19.35 -2.01
N THR A 165 30.60 20.23 -3.01
CA THR A 165 29.68 20.30 -4.13
C THR A 165 29.91 19.05 -4.96
N ILE A 166 29.21 17.97 -4.63
CA ILE A 166 29.17 16.78 -5.48
C ILE A 166 27.91 16.87 -6.34
N THR A 167 28.00 17.69 -7.38
CA THR A 167 27.58 17.21 -8.69
C THR A 167 28.54 16.07 -9.07
N GLN A 168 27.97 14.93 -9.50
CA GLN A 168 28.60 13.66 -9.90
C GLN A 168 28.72 12.56 -8.83
N THR A 169 27.84 11.57 -8.95
CA THR A 169 28.26 10.20 -9.29
C THR A 169 29.52 9.69 -8.57
N ILE A 170 29.54 9.61 -7.23
CA ILE A 170 30.62 8.91 -6.52
C ILE A 170 30.30 7.42 -6.42
N SER A 171 30.91 6.72 -7.38
CA SER A 171 31.36 5.35 -7.31
C SER A 171 32.21 5.13 -6.03
N ILE A 172 31.57 4.82 -4.90
CA ILE A 172 32.28 4.29 -3.73
C ILE A 172 32.61 2.83 -4.05
N LYS A 173 33.89 2.49 -4.25
CA LYS A 173 34.39 1.11 -4.11
C LYS A 173 34.23 0.69 -2.64
N PRO A 174 33.33 -0.25 -2.30
CA PRO A 174 33.46 -0.99 -1.06
C PRO A 174 34.59 -1.98 -1.27
N SER A 175 35.47 -2.00 -0.29
CA SER A 175 36.24 -3.17 0.14
C SER A 175 35.51 -4.47 -0.23
N SER A 176 36.23 -5.28 -0.99
CA SER A 176 35.88 -6.61 -1.46
C SER A 176 35.29 -7.49 -0.37
N CYS A 177 33.97 -7.72 -0.40
CA CYS A 177 33.39 -9.05 -0.59
C CYS A 177 31.85 -8.94 -0.80
N LEU A 178 31.38 -9.42 -1.96
CA LEU A 178 30.03 -9.96 -2.25
C LEU A 178 28.81 -9.04 -2.55
N THR A 179 28.77 -7.73 -2.29
CA THR A 179 27.49 -6.98 -2.45
C THR A 179 27.30 -6.19 -3.75
N LYS A 180 28.34 -6.00 -4.57
CA LYS A 180 28.24 -5.16 -5.79
C LYS A 180 27.73 -5.86 -7.06
N GLN A 181 27.55 -7.18 -7.06
CA GLN A 181 27.02 -7.91 -8.22
C GLN A 181 25.48 -8.02 -8.27
N ILE A 182 24.75 -7.53 -7.26
CA ILE A 182 23.31 -7.83 -7.11
C ILE A 182 22.38 -6.76 -7.71
N LYS A 183 22.81 -5.50 -7.89
CA LYS A 183 21.88 -4.40 -8.23
C LYS A 183 21.28 -4.45 -9.66
N ASP A 184 21.92 -5.11 -10.62
CA ASP A 184 21.41 -5.20 -12.00
C ASP A 184 20.61 -6.48 -12.32
N ASN A 185 20.44 -7.36 -11.33
CA ASN A 185 19.91 -8.72 -11.55
C ASN A 185 18.47 -8.92 -11.03
N ILE A 186 17.64 -7.88 -11.03
CA ILE A 186 16.25 -7.94 -10.54
C ILE A 186 15.30 -7.37 -11.61
N TYR A 187 14.12 -7.98 -11.77
CA TYR A 187 13.04 -7.48 -12.62
C TYR A 187 12.37 -6.28 -11.94
N LYS A 188 12.50 -5.09 -12.55
CA LYS A 188 11.99 -3.83 -12.01
C LYS A 188 11.33 -3.00 -13.11
N PRO A 189 10.07 -3.28 -13.47
CA PRO A 189 9.36 -2.43 -14.41
C PRO A 189 9.05 -1.08 -13.76
N THR A 190 8.99 -0.01 -14.57
CA THR A 190 8.79 1.35 -14.07
C THR A 190 7.35 1.53 -13.57
N VAL A 191 7.20 1.95 -12.32
CA VAL A 191 5.91 2.36 -11.75
C VAL A 191 5.90 3.87 -11.63
N ILE A 192 4.84 4.49 -12.17
CA ILE A 192 4.58 5.91 -12.01
C ILE A 192 3.68 6.06 -10.77
N LEU A 193 4.12 6.82 -9.77
CA LEU A 193 3.38 6.95 -8.52
C LEU A 193 1.98 7.56 -8.70
N SER A 194 1.80 8.45 -9.67
CA SER A 194 0.49 9.05 -9.98
C SER A 194 -0.54 8.03 -10.45
N ASP A 195 -0.10 6.83 -10.85
CA ASP A 195 -0.97 5.76 -11.32
C ASP A 195 -1.46 4.88 -10.17
N ILE A 196 -0.92 5.10 -8.96
CA ILE A 196 -1.32 4.42 -7.74
C ILE A 196 -2.46 5.19 -7.07
N VAL A 197 -3.61 4.54 -6.96
CA VAL A 197 -4.74 4.99 -6.16
C VAL A 197 -4.65 4.32 -4.79
N TYR A 198 -4.40 5.10 -3.76
CA TYR A 198 -4.42 4.63 -2.37
C TYR A 198 -5.85 4.76 -1.81
N ILE A 199 -6.43 3.66 -1.35
CA ILE A 199 -7.85 3.55 -0.98
C ILE A 199 -7.91 3.31 0.52
N GLU A 200 -8.21 4.37 1.27
CA GLU A 200 -8.36 4.33 2.73
C GLU A 200 -9.78 4.62 3.21
N LEU A 201 -10.65 5.12 2.32
CA LEU A 201 -12.06 5.42 2.61
C LEU A 201 -12.98 4.46 1.85
N ASP A 202 -14.06 4.06 2.50
CA ASP A 202 -15.12 3.24 1.88
C ASP A 202 -15.71 3.91 0.62
N SER A 203 -15.84 5.24 0.63
CA SER A 203 -16.33 6.02 -0.51
C SER A 203 -15.46 5.92 -1.77
N ASP A 204 -14.20 5.50 -1.64
CA ASP A 204 -13.24 5.46 -2.75
C ASP A 204 -13.19 4.06 -3.41
N VAL A 205 -13.82 3.05 -2.79
CA VAL A 205 -13.85 1.66 -3.26
C VAL A 205 -14.63 1.54 -4.57
N ASP A 206 -15.88 2.01 -4.59
CA ASP A 206 -16.73 1.91 -5.77
C ASP A 206 -16.18 2.70 -6.96
N PRO A 207 -15.80 3.99 -6.81
CA PRO A 207 -15.19 4.74 -7.90
C PRO A 207 -13.96 4.06 -8.47
N PHE A 208 -13.15 3.42 -7.64
CA PHE A 208 -11.96 2.72 -8.09
C PHE A 208 -12.30 1.42 -8.84
N LEU A 209 -13.13 0.54 -8.26
CA LEU A 209 -13.48 -0.74 -8.88
C LEU A 209 -14.22 -0.56 -10.22
N ASN A 210 -15.07 0.46 -10.33
CA ASN A 210 -15.75 0.79 -11.57
C ASN A 210 -14.77 1.12 -12.70
N ARG A 211 -13.54 1.60 -12.39
CA ARG A 211 -12.50 1.83 -13.42
C ARG A 211 -12.00 0.53 -14.04
N PHE A 212 -11.96 -0.57 -13.30
CA PHE A 212 -11.63 -1.90 -13.86
C PHE A 212 -12.79 -2.47 -14.66
N GLU A 213 -14.02 -2.34 -14.17
CA GLU A 213 -15.23 -2.82 -14.86
C GLU A 213 -15.41 -2.09 -16.22
N CYS A 214 -15.13 -0.77 -16.25
CA CYS A 214 -15.13 0.02 -17.48
C CYS A 214 -13.88 -0.18 -18.37
N ALA A 215 -12.86 -0.90 -17.91
CA ALA A 215 -11.65 -1.16 -18.70
C ALA A 215 -11.85 -2.21 -19.81
N ARG A 216 -13.06 -2.80 -19.94
CA ARG A 216 -13.48 -3.58 -21.10
C ARG A 216 -13.39 -2.73 -22.37
N CYS A 217 -12.22 -2.72 -22.98
CA CYS A 217 -12.03 -2.14 -24.30
C CYS A 217 -12.73 -3.09 -25.29
N ASN A 218 -13.52 -2.54 -26.21
CA ASN A 218 -14.20 -3.27 -27.30
C ASN A 218 -13.24 -3.92 -28.33
N VAL A 219 -11.99 -4.19 -27.95
CA VAL A 219 -10.92 -4.71 -28.81
C VAL A 219 -10.59 -6.13 -28.34
N GLY A 220 -11.38 -7.09 -28.80
CA GLY A 220 -11.19 -8.52 -28.54
C GLY A 220 -12.24 -9.16 -27.64
N SER A 221 -12.38 -10.48 -27.76
CA SER A 221 -13.33 -11.32 -27.01
C SER A 221 -12.85 -11.69 -25.60
N HIS A 222 -11.74 -11.13 -25.12
CA HIS A 222 -11.06 -11.55 -23.89
C HIS A 222 -11.30 -10.54 -22.76
N LEU A 223 -11.54 -11.05 -21.55
CA LEU A 223 -11.70 -10.25 -20.35
C LEU A 223 -10.33 -9.65 -19.94
N PRO A 224 -10.28 -8.41 -19.43
CA PRO A 224 -9.06 -7.83 -18.89
C PRO A 224 -8.50 -8.64 -17.71
N PHE A 225 -7.18 -8.64 -17.57
CA PHE A 225 -6.49 -9.19 -16.41
C PHE A 225 -6.36 -8.16 -15.30
N VAL A 226 -6.62 -8.59 -14.07
CA VAL A 226 -6.35 -7.83 -12.85
C VAL A 226 -5.45 -8.69 -11.98
N GLY A 227 -4.22 -8.25 -11.73
CA GLY A 227 -3.34 -8.89 -10.75
C GLY A 227 -3.76 -8.54 -9.33
N PHE A 228 -3.74 -9.52 -8.44
CA PHE A 228 -4.09 -9.40 -7.03
C PHE A 228 -2.93 -9.90 -6.18
N ASP A 229 -2.58 -9.13 -5.16
CA ASP A 229 -1.68 -9.54 -4.09
C ASP A 229 -2.12 -8.97 -2.74
N CYS A 230 -1.52 -9.43 -1.65
CA CYS A 230 -1.72 -8.84 -0.34
C CYS A 230 -0.46 -8.86 0.52
N GLU A 231 -0.31 -7.85 1.37
CA GLU A 231 0.80 -7.77 2.34
C GLU A 231 0.30 -8.02 3.75
N THR A 232 1.05 -8.83 4.49
CA THR A 232 0.70 -9.22 5.85
C THR A 232 1.78 -8.81 6.87
N PHE A 233 1.40 -8.80 8.14
CA PHE A 233 2.35 -8.75 9.24
C PHE A 233 1.88 -9.70 10.36
N MET A 234 2.81 -10.13 11.20
CA MET A 234 2.47 -10.93 12.38
C MET A 234 2.14 -10.04 13.58
N ASP A 235 1.08 -10.40 14.30
CA ASP A 235 0.78 -9.82 15.61
C ASP A 235 1.45 -10.65 16.72
N PRO A 236 2.54 -10.15 17.33
CA PRO A 236 3.27 -10.90 18.36
C PRO A 236 2.47 -11.07 19.67
N THR A 237 1.30 -10.44 19.79
CA THR A 237 0.47 -10.52 21.01
C THR A 237 -0.60 -11.62 20.95
N GLN A 238 -0.84 -12.21 19.78
CA GLN A 238 -1.79 -13.31 19.61
C GLN A 238 -1.12 -14.66 19.89
N ARG A 239 -1.81 -15.54 20.63
CA ARG A 239 -1.28 -16.83 21.13
C ARG A 239 -1.10 -17.88 20.02
N THR A 240 -1.69 -17.67 18.84
CA THR A 240 -1.54 -18.53 17.68
C THR A 240 -0.38 -18.06 16.82
N LEU A 241 0.65 -18.91 16.69
CA LEU A 241 1.86 -18.72 15.87
C LEU A 241 1.59 -18.50 14.35
N SER A 242 0.32 -18.45 13.92
CA SER A 242 -0.12 -18.42 12.53
C SER A 242 -0.95 -17.20 12.13
N SER A 243 -1.35 -16.32 13.06
CA SER A 243 -2.29 -15.23 12.75
C SER A 243 -1.59 -14.05 12.04
N GLN A 244 -1.36 -14.20 10.74
CA GLN A 244 -0.94 -13.11 9.88
C GLN A 244 -2.12 -12.15 9.69
N ILE A 245 -1.92 -10.86 9.99
CA ILE A 245 -2.91 -9.82 9.76
C ILE A 245 -2.70 -9.23 8.37
N ILE A 246 -3.77 -9.17 7.57
CA ILE A 246 -3.77 -8.54 6.24
C ILE A 246 -3.69 -7.02 6.42
N SER A 247 -2.60 -6.42 5.96
CA SER A 247 -2.38 -4.97 6.01
C SER A 247 -2.95 -4.24 4.81
N THR A 248 -2.67 -4.75 3.61
CA THR A 248 -3.09 -4.15 2.35
C THR A 248 -3.44 -5.21 1.33
N ILE A 249 -4.38 -4.88 0.44
CA ILE A 249 -4.68 -5.64 -0.78
C ILE A 249 -4.28 -4.76 -1.96
N GLN A 250 -3.55 -5.32 -2.92
CA GLN A 250 -3.13 -4.60 -4.12
C GLN A 250 -3.80 -5.17 -5.36
N LEU A 251 -4.20 -4.26 -6.25
CA LEU A 251 -4.74 -4.58 -7.57
C LEU A 251 -3.94 -3.86 -8.64
N ALA A 252 -3.69 -4.54 -9.75
CA ALA A 252 -3.05 -3.95 -10.92
C ALA A 252 -3.76 -4.39 -12.20
N SER A 253 -4.02 -3.46 -13.12
CA SER A 253 -4.53 -3.82 -14.46
C SER A 253 -3.94 -2.90 -15.52
N LEU A 254 -3.70 -3.45 -16.71
CA LEU A 254 -3.29 -2.68 -17.87
C LEU A 254 -4.53 -2.14 -18.61
N LEU A 255 -4.71 -0.82 -18.59
CA LEU A 255 -5.74 -0.15 -19.37
C LEU A 255 -5.30 -0.05 -20.83
N LEU A 256 -5.69 -1.03 -21.65
CA LEU A 256 -5.28 -1.13 -23.07
C LEU A 256 -5.60 0.14 -23.87
N SER A 257 -6.73 0.80 -23.58
CA SER A 257 -7.14 2.05 -24.25
C SER A 257 -6.14 3.21 -24.08
N ARG A 258 -5.33 3.19 -23.01
CA ARG A 258 -4.35 4.23 -22.69
C ARG A 258 -2.92 3.72 -22.65
N ASN A 259 -2.73 2.41 -22.85
CA ASN A 259 -1.46 1.72 -22.64
C ASN A 259 -0.79 2.09 -21.30
N GLN A 260 -1.61 2.15 -20.24
CA GLN A 260 -1.20 2.62 -18.93
C GLN A 260 -1.72 1.67 -17.85
N TYR A 261 -0.91 1.41 -16.82
CA TYR A 261 -1.38 0.63 -15.69
C TYR A 261 -2.22 1.47 -14.74
N LEU A 262 -3.22 0.84 -14.15
CA LEU A 262 -3.93 1.34 -12.99
C LEU A 262 -3.56 0.46 -11.79
N TYR A 263 -3.13 1.09 -10.71
CA TYR A 263 -2.85 0.40 -9.45
C TYR A 263 -3.82 0.86 -8.36
N GLY A 264 -4.29 -0.08 -7.55
CA GLY A 264 -5.06 0.17 -6.34
C GLY A 264 -4.38 -0.46 -5.15
N ILE A 265 -4.25 0.29 -4.06
CA ILE A 265 -3.80 -0.24 -2.77
C ILE A 265 -4.94 0.01 -1.78
N PHE A 266 -5.62 -1.05 -1.38
CA PHE A 266 -6.65 -1.03 -0.36
C PHE A 266 -5.98 -1.13 1.01
N ASP A 267 -6.07 -0.07 1.79
CA ASP A 267 -5.59 -0.06 3.17
C ASP A 267 -6.58 -0.82 4.07
N MET A 268 -6.38 -2.12 4.19
CA MET A 268 -7.30 -2.99 4.92
C MET A 268 -7.34 -2.66 6.41
N LEU A 269 -6.29 -2.03 6.96
CA LEU A 269 -6.31 -1.55 8.35
C LEU A 269 -7.23 -0.35 8.55
N ALA A 270 -7.36 0.52 7.55
CA ALA A 270 -8.26 1.67 7.56
C ALA A 270 -9.70 1.29 7.15
N LEU A 271 -9.85 0.45 6.13
CA LEU A 271 -11.14 0.05 5.58
C LEU A 271 -11.93 -0.85 6.54
N ARG A 272 -11.27 -1.77 7.26
CA ARG A 272 -11.95 -2.64 8.25
C ARG A 272 -12.62 -1.88 9.40
N LEU A 273 -12.23 -0.62 9.62
CA LEU A 273 -12.86 0.24 10.64
C LEU A 273 -14.14 0.91 10.12
N GLN A 274 -14.38 0.85 8.81
CA GLN A 274 -15.48 1.50 8.12
C GLN A 274 -16.47 0.49 7.54
N PHE A 275 -15.98 -0.64 7.05
CA PHE A 275 -16.82 -1.68 6.48
C PHE A 275 -17.64 -2.40 7.55
N ASP A 276 -18.92 -2.60 7.24
CA ASP A 276 -19.69 -3.63 7.91
C ASP A 276 -19.45 -5.00 7.26
N ILE A 277 -20.05 -6.04 7.85
CA ILE A 277 -19.95 -7.43 7.38
C ILE A 277 -20.39 -7.55 5.92
N LYS A 278 -21.39 -6.76 5.50
CA LYS A 278 -21.98 -6.80 4.17
C LYS A 278 -21.07 -6.13 3.15
N SER A 279 -20.51 -4.96 3.45
CA SER A 279 -19.54 -4.26 2.59
C SER A 279 -18.31 -5.13 2.30
N LEU A 280 -17.79 -5.84 3.31
CA LEU A 280 -16.69 -6.80 3.12
C LEU A 280 -17.07 -7.95 2.18
N ALA A 281 -18.26 -8.53 2.37
CA ALA A 281 -18.76 -9.60 1.51
C ALA A 281 -18.98 -9.11 0.06
N GLU A 282 -19.50 -7.90 -0.11
CA GLU A 282 -19.73 -7.27 -1.41
C GLU A 282 -18.41 -6.97 -2.14
N LEU A 283 -17.43 -6.39 -1.44
CA LEU A 283 -16.07 -6.23 -1.98
C LEU A 283 -15.51 -7.58 -2.44
N ALA A 284 -15.62 -8.62 -1.62
CA ALA A 284 -15.13 -9.95 -1.97
C ALA A 284 -15.84 -10.51 -3.21
N GLN A 285 -17.16 -10.36 -3.32
CA GLN A 285 -17.90 -10.80 -4.50
C GLN A 285 -17.46 -10.05 -5.76
N ARG A 286 -17.27 -8.74 -5.67
CA ARG A 286 -16.81 -7.92 -6.80
C ARG A 286 -15.39 -8.24 -7.24
N LEU A 287 -14.51 -8.67 -6.34
CA LEU A 287 -13.14 -9.06 -6.66
C LEU A 287 -13.06 -10.50 -7.17
N PHE A 288 -13.50 -11.47 -6.36
CA PHE A 288 -13.23 -12.90 -6.58
C PHE A 288 -14.27 -13.58 -7.46
N CYS A 289 -15.45 -12.98 -7.62
CA CYS A 289 -16.55 -13.52 -8.43
C CYS A 289 -16.97 -12.60 -9.58
N SER A 290 -16.10 -11.65 -9.95
CA SER A 290 -16.31 -10.75 -11.09
C SER A 290 -16.58 -11.51 -12.40
N ARG A 291 -17.44 -10.93 -13.24
CA ARG A 291 -17.63 -11.35 -14.63
C ARG A 291 -16.94 -10.43 -15.63
N ASP A 292 -16.39 -9.32 -15.15
CA ASP A 292 -15.84 -8.26 -15.98
C ASP A 292 -14.34 -8.35 -16.17
N PHE A 293 -13.64 -9.13 -15.34
CA PHE A 293 -12.21 -9.38 -15.44
C PHE A 293 -11.83 -10.78 -14.98
N ILE A 294 -10.59 -11.16 -15.26
CA ILE A 294 -9.92 -12.33 -14.69
C ILE A 294 -8.97 -11.83 -13.58
N LEU A 295 -9.17 -12.32 -12.36
CA LEU A 295 -8.32 -12.01 -11.22
C LEU A 295 -7.15 -13.00 -11.18
N LEU A 296 -5.94 -12.52 -11.43
CA LEU A 296 -4.71 -13.29 -11.40
C LEU A 296 -4.11 -13.24 -10.01
N THR A 297 -3.74 -14.40 -9.48
CA THR A 297 -3.13 -14.56 -8.15
C THR A 297 -1.92 -15.49 -8.24
N TYR A 298 -1.12 -15.59 -7.19
CA TYR A 298 -0.06 -16.58 -7.11
C TYR A 298 -0.09 -17.29 -5.75
N ASN A 299 -0.37 -18.60 -5.75
CA ASN A 299 -0.55 -19.40 -4.54
C ASN A 299 -1.77 -18.98 -3.70
N TYR A 300 -2.90 -18.79 -4.39
CA TYR A 300 -4.17 -18.30 -3.83
C TYR A 300 -4.63 -19.00 -2.54
N ALA A 301 -4.37 -20.30 -2.41
CA ALA A 301 -4.76 -21.06 -1.22
C ALA A 301 -4.12 -20.51 0.06
N CYS A 302 -2.89 -19.99 -0.04
CA CYS A 302 -2.20 -19.35 1.08
C CYS A 302 -2.91 -18.05 1.47
N ASP A 303 -3.11 -17.14 0.51
CA ASP A 303 -3.74 -15.84 0.76
C ASP A 303 -5.17 -15.97 1.27
N THR A 304 -5.92 -16.94 0.72
CA THR A 304 -7.31 -17.21 1.12
C THR A 304 -7.42 -17.61 2.58
N SER A 305 -6.48 -18.41 3.08
CA SER A 305 -6.47 -18.83 4.48
C SER A 305 -6.35 -17.61 5.41
N SER A 306 -5.41 -16.71 5.10
CA SER A 306 -5.21 -15.47 5.85
C SER A 306 -6.39 -14.50 5.70
N LEU A 307 -6.95 -14.35 4.49
CA LEU A 307 -8.11 -13.49 4.25
C LEU A 307 -9.35 -13.97 5.00
N ILE A 308 -9.64 -15.28 5.03
CA ILE A 308 -10.79 -15.83 5.76
C ILE A 308 -10.59 -15.67 7.27
N GLU A 309 -9.38 -15.89 7.79
CA GLU A 309 -9.08 -15.71 9.21
C GLU A 309 -9.29 -14.25 9.65
N ASN A 310 -8.90 -13.28 8.82
CA ASN A 310 -9.06 -11.86 9.10
C ASN A 310 -10.47 -11.33 8.82
N TYR A 311 -11.12 -11.83 7.77
CA TYR A 311 -12.39 -11.35 7.23
C TYR A 311 -13.32 -12.53 6.87
N PRO A 312 -13.94 -13.21 7.85
CA PRO A 312 -14.76 -14.40 7.60
C PRO A 312 -15.92 -14.18 6.63
N SER A 313 -16.44 -12.95 6.53
CA SER A 313 -17.51 -12.59 5.59
C SER A 313 -17.10 -12.68 4.12
N MET A 314 -15.80 -12.73 3.82
CA MET A 314 -15.28 -12.92 2.46
C MET A 314 -15.28 -14.39 2.03
N ASN A 315 -15.49 -15.33 2.96
CA ASN A 315 -15.34 -16.77 2.72
C ASN A 315 -16.13 -17.27 1.51
N ASP A 316 -17.41 -16.94 1.39
CA ASP A 316 -18.25 -17.45 0.31
C ASP A 316 -17.72 -17.06 -1.08
N ALA A 317 -17.26 -15.81 -1.23
CA ALA A 317 -16.69 -15.32 -2.48
C ALA A 317 -15.30 -15.92 -2.75
N LEU A 318 -14.46 -16.04 -1.72
CA LEU A 318 -13.12 -16.63 -1.84
C LEU A 318 -13.18 -18.11 -2.23
N MET A 319 -14.13 -18.86 -1.66
CA MET A 319 -14.35 -20.28 -1.96
C MET A 319 -14.91 -20.50 -3.36
N GLN A 320 -15.79 -19.60 -3.81
CA GLN A 320 -16.33 -19.62 -5.17
C GLN A 320 -15.26 -19.25 -6.22
N GLY A 321 -14.56 -18.13 -6.02
CA GLY A 321 -13.43 -17.66 -6.82
C GLY A 321 -13.64 -17.73 -8.33
N THR A 322 -14.85 -17.44 -8.83
CA THR A 322 -15.21 -17.68 -10.24
C THR A 322 -14.42 -16.81 -11.24
N ALA A 323 -13.85 -15.71 -10.76
CA ALA A 323 -12.95 -14.83 -11.53
C ALA A 323 -11.48 -15.25 -11.45
N VAL A 324 -11.11 -16.14 -10.52
CA VAL A 324 -9.71 -16.35 -10.11
C VAL A 324 -9.00 -17.35 -11.01
N ILE A 325 -7.76 -17.01 -11.38
CA ILE A 325 -6.77 -17.91 -11.95
C ILE A 325 -5.48 -17.83 -11.12
N ASP A 326 -5.08 -18.95 -10.56
CA ASP A 326 -3.83 -19.08 -9.80
C ASP A 326 -2.66 -19.40 -10.75
N LEU A 327 -1.76 -18.41 -10.93
CA LEU A 327 -0.59 -18.53 -11.79
C LEU A 327 0.42 -19.58 -11.30
N PHE A 328 0.37 -19.99 -10.03
CA PHE A 328 1.16 -21.14 -9.56
C PHE A 328 0.78 -22.42 -10.31
N ARG A 329 -0.52 -22.64 -10.56
CA ARG A 329 -1.02 -23.80 -11.32
C ARG A 329 -0.70 -23.71 -12.80
N VAL A 330 -0.83 -22.51 -13.34
CA VAL A 330 -0.44 -22.23 -14.74
C VAL A 330 1.05 -22.50 -14.94
N GLN A 331 1.90 -22.04 -14.01
CA GLN A 331 3.34 -22.31 -14.03
C GLN A 331 3.64 -23.81 -14.02
N GLN A 332 2.99 -24.59 -13.14
CA GLN A 332 3.18 -26.04 -13.07
C GLN A 332 2.83 -26.71 -14.40
N TYR A 333 1.67 -26.37 -14.96
CA TYR A 333 1.20 -26.97 -16.20
C TYR A 333 2.09 -26.63 -17.40
N ILE A 334 2.41 -25.35 -17.58
CA ILE A 334 3.25 -24.89 -18.69
C ILE A 334 4.66 -25.46 -18.57
N SER A 335 5.24 -25.51 -17.36
CA SER A 335 6.58 -26.10 -17.18
C SER A 335 6.63 -27.58 -17.54
N GLU A 336 5.53 -28.32 -17.32
CA GLU A 336 5.43 -29.76 -17.61
C GLU A 336 5.16 -30.04 -19.09
N HIS A 337 4.29 -29.26 -19.74
CA HIS A 337 3.78 -29.57 -21.09
C HIS A 337 4.37 -28.67 -22.18
N PHE A 338 4.65 -27.41 -21.86
CA PHE A 338 5.03 -26.38 -22.82
C PHE A 338 6.14 -25.45 -22.29
N PRO A 339 7.28 -25.98 -21.81
CA PRO A 339 8.33 -25.17 -21.19
C PRO A 339 8.87 -24.07 -22.12
N GLN A 340 8.79 -24.26 -23.44
CA GLN A 340 9.18 -23.27 -24.46
C GLN A 340 8.38 -21.95 -24.40
N VAL A 341 7.23 -21.92 -23.71
CA VAL A 341 6.49 -20.69 -23.48
C VAL A 341 7.33 -19.70 -22.68
N PHE A 342 8.09 -20.20 -21.70
CA PHE A 342 8.98 -19.40 -20.86
C PHE A 342 10.31 -19.13 -21.59
N PRO A 343 10.60 -17.87 -21.97
CA PRO A 343 11.79 -17.56 -22.78
C PRO A 343 13.12 -17.86 -22.08
N TYR A 344 13.12 -17.87 -20.74
CA TYR A 344 14.30 -18.07 -19.90
C TYR A 344 14.23 -19.37 -19.10
N TYR A 345 13.45 -20.33 -19.57
CA TYR A 345 13.46 -21.68 -19.03
C TYR A 345 14.78 -22.36 -19.40
N ASP A 346 15.51 -22.80 -18.37
CA ASP A 346 16.72 -23.59 -18.52
C ASP A 346 16.67 -24.74 -17.49
N PRO A 347 16.55 -26.01 -17.94
CA PRO A 347 16.46 -27.15 -17.04
C PRO A 347 17.79 -27.45 -16.32
N LEU A 348 18.91 -26.92 -16.80
CA LEU A 348 20.24 -27.08 -16.18
C LEU A 348 20.55 -25.96 -15.18
N LEU A 349 19.79 -24.86 -15.21
CA LEU A 349 19.99 -23.74 -14.31
C LEU A 349 19.41 -24.05 -12.93
N ASN A 350 20.29 -24.31 -11.96
CA ASN A 350 19.89 -24.47 -10.57
C ASN A 350 19.55 -23.10 -9.94
N SER A 351 18.32 -22.65 -10.15
CA SER A 351 17.83 -21.37 -9.63
C SER A 351 17.70 -21.39 -8.11
N LYS A 352 18.20 -20.33 -7.46
CA LYS A 352 17.95 -20.06 -6.03
C LYS A 352 16.58 -19.43 -5.78
N SER A 353 15.90 -18.96 -6.83
CA SER A 353 14.61 -18.30 -6.72
C SER A 353 13.48 -19.32 -6.54
N ARG A 354 12.46 -18.95 -5.78
CA ARG A 354 11.28 -19.78 -5.47
C ARG A 354 10.02 -18.91 -5.51
N GLY A 355 8.87 -19.54 -5.69
CA GLY A 355 7.57 -18.89 -5.75
C GLY A 355 7.46 -17.95 -6.94
N LEU A 356 6.71 -16.84 -6.77
CA LEU A 356 6.47 -15.86 -7.84
C LEU A 356 7.79 -15.34 -8.44
N SER A 357 8.80 -15.11 -7.61
CA SER A 357 10.13 -14.68 -8.08
C SER A 357 10.80 -15.66 -9.06
N GLU A 358 10.49 -16.96 -8.99
CA GLU A 358 10.97 -17.93 -9.98
C GLU A 358 10.17 -17.83 -11.27
N LEU A 359 8.85 -17.68 -11.20
CA LEU A 359 8.02 -17.48 -12.38
C LEU A 359 8.43 -16.22 -13.15
N VAL A 360 8.69 -15.11 -12.44
CA VAL A 360 9.20 -13.87 -13.04
C VAL A 360 10.56 -14.10 -13.71
N ARG A 361 11.45 -14.89 -13.11
CA ARG A 361 12.73 -15.25 -13.72
C ARG A 361 12.54 -16.07 -15.00
N LEU A 362 11.62 -17.04 -15.01
CA LEU A 362 11.30 -17.85 -16.19
C LEU A 362 10.75 -16.98 -17.35
N CYS A 363 9.96 -15.96 -17.02
CA CYS A 363 9.34 -15.06 -17.98
C CYS A 363 10.28 -13.95 -18.49
N PHE A 364 11.06 -13.32 -17.60
CA PHE A 364 11.80 -12.08 -17.88
C PHE A 364 13.31 -12.17 -17.62
N GLY A 365 13.81 -13.35 -17.24
CA GLY A 365 15.25 -13.62 -17.04
C GLY A 365 15.80 -13.15 -15.70
N LYS A 366 15.04 -12.37 -14.92
CA LYS A 366 15.47 -11.82 -13.63
C LYS A 366 14.45 -12.12 -12.52
N PRO A 367 14.88 -12.41 -11.28
CA PRO A 367 13.99 -12.56 -10.13
C PRO A 367 13.32 -11.25 -9.70
N LEU A 368 12.29 -11.35 -8.84
CA LEU A 368 11.69 -10.19 -8.18
C LEU A 368 12.58 -9.61 -7.09
N ASP A 369 12.38 -8.33 -6.81
CA ASP A 369 12.91 -7.71 -5.59
C ASP A 369 12.18 -8.31 -4.39
N LYS A 370 12.89 -8.61 -3.31
CA LYS A 370 12.29 -9.10 -2.04
C LYS A 370 12.62 -8.20 -0.87
N SER A 371 13.22 -7.04 -1.12
CA SER A 371 13.76 -6.15 -0.09
C SER A 371 12.69 -5.59 0.85
N MET A 372 11.44 -5.49 0.43
CA MET A 372 10.34 -4.99 1.26
C MET A 372 9.40 -6.08 1.78
N GLN A 373 9.62 -7.35 1.44
CA GLN A 373 8.77 -8.47 1.86
C GLN A 373 8.61 -8.55 3.39
N THR A 374 9.68 -8.24 4.13
CA THR A 374 9.68 -8.23 5.60
C THR A 374 9.63 -6.81 6.19
N SER A 375 9.15 -5.83 5.42
CA SER A 375 9.03 -4.45 5.90
C SER A 375 7.94 -4.35 6.98
N ASP A 376 7.94 -3.24 7.74
CA ASP A 376 6.90 -3.00 8.73
C ASP A 376 5.61 -2.52 8.04
N TRP A 377 4.82 -3.46 7.54
CA TRP A 377 3.55 -3.21 6.85
C TRP A 377 2.46 -2.64 7.76
N ARG A 378 2.69 -2.52 9.08
CA ARG A 378 1.73 -1.88 10.02
C ARG A 378 1.80 -0.37 10.00
N LYS A 379 2.98 0.18 9.68
CA LYS A 379 3.22 1.62 9.77
C LYS A 379 2.35 2.37 8.77
N ARG A 380 1.81 3.50 9.21
CA ARG A 380 1.10 4.46 8.36
C ARG A 380 1.68 5.87 8.55
N PRO A 381 1.90 6.64 7.47
CA PRO A 381 1.69 6.24 6.07
C PRO A 381 2.69 5.15 5.63
N LEU A 382 2.34 4.37 4.61
CA LEU A 382 3.28 3.46 3.97
C LEU A 382 4.37 4.26 3.25
N LYS A 383 5.61 3.76 3.28
CA LYS A 383 6.73 4.38 2.57
C LYS A 383 6.55 4.23 1.06
N GLN A 384 7.06 5.17 0.27
CA GLN A 384 7.08 5.06 -1.20
C GLN A 384 7.64 3.72 -1.70
N ALA A 385 8.72 3.21 -1.07
CA ALA A 385 9.27 1.91 -1.41
C ALA A 385 8.29 0.74 -1.16
N GLN A 386 7.46 0.82 -0.12
CA GLN A 386 6.40 -0.16 0.18
C GLN A 386 5.24 -0.05 -0.82
N LEU A 387 4.87 1.17 -1.22
CA LEU A 387 3.84 1.40 -2.23
C LEU A 387 4.27 0.81 -3.58
N ILE A 388 5.48 1.16 -4.05
CA ILE A 388 6.02 0.66 -5.32
C ILE A 388 6.19 -0.85 -5.29
N TYR A 389 6.77 -1.40 -4.21
CA TYR A 389 6.96 -2.84 -4.08
C TYR A 389 5.62 -3.58 -4.17
N SER A 390 4.62 -3.15 -3.42
CA SER A 390 3.38 -3.91 -3.31
C SER A 390 2.54 -3.87 -4.60
N VAL A 391 2.53 -2.76 -5.34
CA VAL A 391 1.86 -2.73 -6.66
C VAL A 391 2.64 -3.48 -7.74
N LEU A 392 3.97 -3.63 -7.59
CA LEU A 392 4.79 -4.43 -8.51
C LEU A 392 4.47 -5.92 -8.40
N ASP A 393 4.25 -6.44 -7.20
CA ASP A 393 3.90 -7.84 -6.98
C ASP A 393 2.51 -8.18 -7.55
N ALA A 394 1.57 -7.24 -7.55
CA ALA A 394 0.31 -7.39 -8.30
C ALA A 394 0.50 -7.21 -9.81
N ARG A 395 1.25 -6.19 -10.25
CA ARG A 395 1.49 -5.88 -11.68
C ARG A 395 2.11 -7.04 -12.42
N VAL A 396 3.12 -7.67 -11.83
CA VAL A 396 3.91 -8.69 -12.52
C VAL A 396 3.05 -9.90 -12.90
N LEU A 397 1.96 -10.17 -12.19
CA LEU A 397 0.99 -11.20 -12.56
C LEU A 397 0.34 -10.89 -13.92
N VAL A 398 -0.01 -9.62 -14.16
CA VAL A 398 -0.54 -9.16 -15.46
C VAL A 398 0.53 -9.27 -16.54
N ASP A 399 1.77 -8.83 -16.25
CA ASP A 399 2.89 -8.92 -17.21
C ASP A 399 3.14 -10.38 -17.63
N ILE A 400 3.12 -11.31 -16.66
CA ILE A 400 3.27 -12.75 -16.89
C ILE A 400 2.14 -13.26 -17.78
N ALA A 401 0.89 -12.90 -17.49
CA ALA A 401 -0.25 -13.37 -18.28
C ALA A 401 -0.19 -12.90 -19.73
N LEU A 402 0.13 -11.61 -19.96
CA LEU A 402 0.30 -11.07 -21.31
C LEU A 402 1.46 -11.75 -22.04
N LEU A 403 2.56 -12.05 -21.36
CA LEU A 403 3.67 -12.79 -21.95
C LEU A 403 3.24 -14.20 -22.35
N ILE A 404 2.57 -14.93 -21.45
CA ILE A 404 2.10 -16.30 -21.72
C ILE A 404 1.14 -16.28 -22.92
N GLU A 405 0.18 -15.36 -22.96
CA GLU A 405 -0.78 -15.21 -24.06
C GLU A 405 -0.08 -14.93 -25.40
N ASN A 406 0.87 -14.00 -25.43
CA ASN A 406 1.65 -13.72 -26.64
C ASN A 406 2.49 -14.91 -27.09
N ARG A 407 3.16 -15.59 -26.15
CA ARG A 407 4.08 -16.71 -26.44
C ARG A 407 3.33 -17.93 -26.95
N THR A 408 2.24 -18.30 -26.28
CA THR A 408 1.39 -19.42 -26.67
C THR A 408 0.73 -19.21 -28.03
N HIS A 409 0.23 -17.99 -28.32
CA HIS A 409 -0.27 -17.64 -29.64
C HIS A 409 0.82 -17.77 -30.71
N SER A 410 2.00 -17.20 -30.46
CA SER A 410 3.15 -17.25 -31.38
C SER A 410 3.65 -18.67 -31.64
N LEU A 411 3.57 -19.54 -30.63
CA LEU A 411 3.96 -20.95 -30.69
C LEU A 411 2.81 -21.86 -31.16
N GLN A 412 1.63 -21.30 -31.47
CA GLN A 412 0.43 -22.03 -31.88
C GLN A 412 0.02 -23.14 -30.91
N ILE A 413 0.22 -22.91 -29.61
CA ILE A 413 -0.16 -23.87 -28.57
C ILE A 413 -1.68 -23.80 -28.38
N PRO A 414 -2.42 -24.91 -28.51
CA PRO A 414 -3.85 -24.94 -28.25
C PRO A 414 -4.08 -24.85 -26.74
N TRP A 415 -4.30 -23.65 -26.23
CA TRP A 415 -4.57 -23.41 -24.82
C TRP A 415 -5.56 -22.27 -24.62
N SER A 416 -6.19 -22.24 -23.45
CA SER A 416 -7.09 -21.16 -23.06
C SER A 416 -7.04 -20.95 -21.54
N TRP A 417 -7.12 -19.70 -21.12
CA TRP A 417 -7.29 -19.32 -19.71
C TRP A 417 -8.51 -19.98 -19.05
N SER A 418 -9.54 -20.30 -19.83
CA SER A 418 -10.73 -21.04 -19.36
C SER A 418 -10.40 -22.41 -18.76
N HIS A 419 -9.29 -23.03 -19.18
CA HIS A 419 -8.81 -24.29 -18.60
C HIS A 419 -8.38 -24.17 -17.14
N PHE A 420 -8.17 -22.95 -16.64
CA PHE A 420 -7.67 -22.67 -15.30
C PHE A 420 -8.67 -21.93 -14.41
N LYS A 421 -9.82 -21.47 -14.95
CA LYS A 421 -10.88 -20.83 -14.15
C LYS A 421 -11.50 -21.79 -13.13
N GLY A 422 -11.57 -21.36 -11.87
CA GLY A 422 -12.18 -22.14 -10.78
C GLY A 422 -11.35 -23.32 -10.26
N TYR A 423 -10.09 -23.48 -10.70
CA TYR A 423 -9.18 -24.54 -10.24
C TYR A 423 -8.36 -24.09 -9.04
N ILE A 424 -9.05 -23.86 -7.93
CA ILE A 424 -8.45 -23.18 -6.79
C ILE A 424 -7.99 -24.18 -5.70
N TRP A 425 -8.57 -25.38 -5.67
CA TRP A 425 -8.56 -26.18 -4.44
C TRP A 425 -7.80 -27.52 -4.50
N THR A 426 -7.64 -28.21 -5.63
CA THR A 426 -6.87 -29.49 -5.65
C THR A 426 -6.15 -29.85 -6.96
N ASN A 427 -4.93 -30.39 -6.82
CA ASN A 427 -4.17 -31.06 -7.89
C ASN A 427 -4.93 -32.23 -8.55
N LYS A 428 -5.82 -32.90 -7.81
CA LYS A 428 -6.54 -34.10 -8.26
C LYS A 428 -7.67 -33.74 -9.24
N ALA A 429 -8.38 -32.64 -9.01
CA ALA A 429 -9.39 -32.12 -9.93
C ALA A 429 -8.75 -31.54 -11.21
N PHE A 430 -7.60 -30.87 -11.08
CA PHE A 430 -6.81 -30.33 -12.20
C PHE A 430 -6.35 -31.43 -13.18
N LYS A 431 -5.67 -32.47 -12.68
CA LYS A 431 -5.19 -33.59 -13.52
C LYS A 431 -6.32 -34.36 -14.22
N LYS A 432 -7.48 -34.51 -13.57
CA LYS A 432 -8.62 -35.25 -14.14
C LYS A 432 -9.26 -34.53 -15.33
N ARG A 433 -9.30 -33.19 -15.33
CA ARG A 433 -10.00 -32.41 -16.37
C ARG A 433 -9.08 -31.98 -17.52
N VAL A 434 -7.82 -31.64 -17.24
CA VAL A 434 -6.78 -31.45 -18.27
C VAL A 434 -6.60 -32.72 -19.11
N GLY A 435 -6.56 -33.89 -18.46
CA GLY A 435 -6.52 -35.19 -19.15
C GLY A 435 -7.80 -35.53 -19.93
N MET A 436 -8.92 -34.84 -19.68
CA MET A 436 -10.15 -34.98 -20.49
C MET A 436 -10.15 -34.00 -21.67
N SER A 437 -9.66 -32.77 -21.53
CA SER A 437 -9.53 -31.80 -22.64
C SER A 437 -8.51 -32.28 -23.69
N GLN A 438 -7.36 -32.82 -23.29
CA GLN A 438 -6.39 -33.40 -24.22
C GLN A 438 -6.90 -34.63 -24.98
N LYS A 439 -7.95 -35.31 -24.47
CA LYS A 439 -8.59 -36.43 -25.17
C LYS A 439 -9.64 -35.99 -26.19
N LEU A 440 -10.18 -34.77 -26.05
CA LEU A 440 -11.17 -34.19 -26.96
C LEU A 440 -10.52 -33.43 -28.12
N GLU A 441 -9.27 -32.98 -27.99
CA GLU A 441 -8.51 -32.36 -29.09
C GLU A 441 -7.73 -33.38 -29.95
N ASN A 442 -7.57 -34.61 -29.47
CA ASN A 442 -6.93 -35.72 -30.20
C ASN A 442 -7.94 -36.73 -30.79
N SER A 443 -9.23 -36.38 -30.78
CA SER A 443 -10.34 -37.12 -31.42
C SER A 443 -11.00 -36.22 -32.45
#